data_AF-A0ABD5S617-F1
#
_entry.id   AF-A0ABD5S617-F1
#
_cell.length_a   1.000
_cell.length_b   1.000
_cell.length_c   1.000
_cell.angle_alpha   90.00
_cell.angle_beta   90.00
_cell.angle_gamma   90.00
#
_symmetry.space_group_name_H-M   'P 1'
#
loop_
_entity.id
_entity.type
_entity.pdbx_description
1 polymer ?
#
loop_
_entity_poly.entity_id
_entity_poly.type
_entity_poly.pdbx_seq_one_letter_code
_entity_poly.pdbx_strand_id
1 'polypeptide(L)'
;LVRAASERVDFANSKAYMRDRIECGIRINLAGREPNGVVSEDEYEPLREALVEELRDLTAPDGTPVFSEVGPREEYFEGPYLDDAVDVLTVPRDFDVMLSAQLHDEPFAATPMEPWNHKLDGIVALSGAGVDASASLADAHLYDVASTVLSTLGVAYPETMAGRPLAPVDDAGS
;
A
#
# COMPACT_ATOMS: atom_id res chain seq x y z
N LEU A 1 -16.01 -8.40 26.00
CA LEU A 1 -14.64 -8.95 26.07
C LEU A 1 -13.68 -7.79 25.96
N VAL A 2 -13.01 -7.47 27.05
CA VAL A 2 -12.06 -6.35 27.14
C VAL A 2 -10.80 -6.74 26.37
N ARG A 3 -10.56 -6.12 25.20
CA ARG A 3 -9.33 -6.27 24.41
C ARG A 3 -8.20 -5.52 25.13
N ALA A 4 -7.53 -6.19 26.07
CA ALA A 4 -6.39 -5.66 26.82
C ALA A 4 -5.18 -6.57 26.68
N ALA A 5 -4.77 -6.82 25.43
CA ALA A 5 -3.41 -7.13 24.98
C ALA A 5 -3.54 -7.40 23.48
N SER A 6 -3.15 -6.44 22.64
CA SER A 6 -2.69 -6.80 21.30
C SER A 6 -1.58 -7.82 21.52
N GLU A 7 -1.64 -9.01 20.94
CA GLU A 7 -0.42 -9.81 20.80
C GLU A 7 0.54 -8.96 19.97
N ARG A 8 1.55 -8.42 20.64
CA ARG A 8 2.53 -7.52 20.03
C ARG A 8 3.59 -8.40 19.41
N VAL A 9 4.14 -7.92 18.29
CA VAL A 9 5.33 -8.51 17.69
C VAL A 9 6.39 -8.70 18.79
N ASP A 10 6.86 -9.93 18.96
CA ASP A 10 8.03 -10.23 19.78
C ASP A 10 9.28 -9.86 18.99
N PHE A 11 9.65 -8.57 19.02
CA PHE A 11 10.74 -8.05 18.22
C PHE A 11 12.07 -8.75 18.48
N ALA A 12 12.33 -9.21 19.70
CA ALA A 12 13.59 -9.88 20.02
C ALA A 12 13.71 -11.26 19.35
N ASN A 13 12.58 -11.89 19.03
CA ASN A 13 12.51 -13.23 18.44
C ASN A 13 11.94 -13.24 17.01
N SER A 14 11.68 -12.06 16.43
CA SER A 14 11.07 -11.92 15.10
C SER A 14 12.04 -11.24 14.13
N LYS A 15 12.39 -11.95 13.04
CA LYS A 15 13.24 -11.40 11.97
C LYS A 15 12.49 -10.43 11.05
N ALA A 16 11.18 -10.60 10.90
CA ALA A 16 10.32 -9.76 10.09
C ALA A 16 8.92 -9.67 10.71
N TYR A 17 8.19 -8.60 10.39
CA TYR A 17 6.89 -8.30 10.98
C TYR A 17 6.06 -7.38 10.09
N MET A 18 4.74 -7.40 10.27
CA MET A 18 3.81 -6.41 9.71
C MET A 18 3.59 -5.29 10.74
N ARG A 19 3.77 -4.02 10.35
CA ARG A 19 3.51 -2.87 11.23
C ARG A 19 2.01 -2.60 11.36
N ASP A 20 1.34 -2.52 10.23
CA ASP A 20 -0.10 -2.29 10.12
C ASP A 20 -0.64 -3.05 8.91
N ARG A 21 -1.89 -3.51 8.99
CA ARG A 21 -2.56 -4.21 7.88
C ARG A 21 -2.67 -3.35 6.62
N ILE A 22 -2.76 -2.02 6.76
CA ILE A 22 -2.96 -1.12 5.62
C ILE A 22 -1.68 -0.88 4.82
N GLU A 23 -0.51 -1.19 5.37
CA GLU A 23 0.76 -1.05 4.64
C GLU A 23 0.93 -2.12 3.56
N CYS A 24 0.13 -3.20 3.60
CA CYS A 24 0.17 -4.31 2.65
C CYS A 24 1.60 -4.81 2.41
N GLY A 25 2.32 -5.10 3.49
CA GLY A 25 3.68 -5.58 3.39
C GLY A 25 4.36 -5.90 4.71
N ILE A 26 5.62 -6.30 4.59
CA ILE A 26 6.44 -6.82 5.67
C ILE A 26 7.69 -5.95 5.83
N ARG A 27 8.01 -5.65 7.09
CA ARG A 27 9.23 -4.98 7.51
C ARG A 27 10.20 -6.01 8.09
N ILE A 28 11.45 -5.95 7.65
CA ILE A 28 12.57 -6.71 8.21
C ILE A 28 13.11 -5.95 9.42
N ASN A 29 13.32 -6.66 10.52
CA ASN A 29 13.82 -6.12 11.79
C ASN A 29 15.35 -5.94 11.72
N LEU A 30 15.80 -4.99 10.89
CA LEU A 30 17.19 -4.77 10.51
C LEU A 30 17.97 -4.02 11.59
N ALA A 31 19.13 -4.55 11.96
CA ALA A 31 20.04 -3.94 12.91
C ALA A 31 20.51 -2.57 12.41
N GLY A 32 20.48 -1.58 13.30
CA GLY A 32 20.90 -0.20 12.99
C GLY A 32 19.82 0.67 12.34
N ARG A 33 18.75 0.07 11.81
CA ARG A 33 17.58 0.79 11.28
C ARG A 33 16.40 0.71 12.24
N GLU A 34 16.11 -0.47 12.76
CA GLU A 34 15.10 -0.68 13.80
C GLU A 34 15.74 -0.57 15.20
N PRO A 35 15.04 0.00 16.21
CA PRO A 35 15.62 0.28 17.53
C PRO A 35 16.29 -0.90 18.24
N ASN A 36 15.86 -2.15 17.96
CA ASN A 36 16.47 -3.38 18.47
C ASN A 36 16.49 -4.46 17.37
N GLY A 37 16.91 -4.07 16.16
CA GLY A 37 17.00 -4.97 15.02
C GLY A 37 17.83 -6.22 15.30
N VAL A 38 17.32 -7.37 14.89
CA VAL A 38 17.94 -8.70 15.10
C VAL A 38 18.50 -9.31 13.83
N VAL A 39 18.16 -8.75 12.67
CA VAL A 39 18.68 -9.17 11.36
C VAL A 39 19.90 -8.32 11.04
N SER A 40 21.03 -8.96 10.75
CA SER A 40 22.26 -8.27 10.33
C SER A 40 22.16 -7.76 8.88
N GLU A 41 23.05 -6.84 8.49
CA GLU A 41 23.07 -6.29 7.12
C GLU A 41 23.34 -7.36 6.06
N ASP A 42 24.19 -8.36 6.37
CA ASP A 42 24.48 -9.48 5.47
C ASP A 42 23.34 -10.50 5.38
N GLU A 43 22.44 -10.55 6.36
CA GLU A 43 21.22 -11.38 6.32
C GLU A 43 20.03 -10.69 5.64
N TYR A 44 20.08 -9.36 5.43
CA TYR A 44 18.92 -8.58 4.97
C TYR A 44 18.40 -9.04 3.60
N GLU A 45 19.25 -9.01 2.57
CA GLU A 45 18.81 -9.32 1.20
C GLU A 45 18.43 -10.80 1.04
N PRO A 46 19.21 -11.78 1.55
CA PRO A 46 18.80 -13.19 1.49
C PRO A 46 17.46 -13.46 2.19
N LEU A 47 17.20 -12.81 3.33
CA LEU A 47 15.90 -12.94 4.02
C LEU A 47 14.78 -12.32 3.19
N ARG A 48 15.03 -11.16 2.59
CA ARG A 48 14.06 -10.45 1.75
C ARG A 48 13.67 -11.28 0.53
N GLU A 49 14.64 -11.85 -0.17
CA GLU A 49 14.42 -12.73 -1.33
C GLU A 49 13.60 -13.96 -0.93
N ALA A 50 13.95 -14.61 0.19
CA ALA A 50 13.22 -15.77 0.70
C ALA A 50 11.76 -15.43 1.04
N LEU A 51 11.51 -14.28 1.68
CA LEU A 51 10.15 -13.81 1.98
C LEU A 51 9.36 -13.54 0.71
N VAL A 52 9.98 -12.91 -0.30
CA VAL A 52 9.34 -12.65 -1.59
C VAL A 52 8.97 -13.97 -2.27
N GLU A 53 9.88 -14.94 -2.34
CA GLU A 53 9.62 -16.25 -2.93
C GLU A 53 8.47 -16.99 -2.24
N GLU A 54 8.52 -17.10 -0.91
CA GLU A 54 7.51 -17.80 -0.11
C GLU A 54 6.11 -17.18 -0.26
N LEU A 55 6.03 -15.85 -0.27
CA LEU A 55 4.77 -15.14 -0.34
C LEU A 55 4.21 -15.07 -1.77
N ARG A 56 5.05 -15.07 -2.81
CA ARG A 56 4.59 -15.12 -4.22
C ARG A 56 3.76 -16.36 -4.50
N ASP A 57 4.13 -17.49 -3.91
CA ASP A 57 3.47 -18.78 -4.13
C ASP A 57 2.40 -19.10 -3.08
N LEU A 58 2.10 -18.17 -2.16
CA LEU A 58 1.13 -18.40 -1.10
C LEU A 58 -0.30 -18.52 -1.66
N THR A 59 -0.96 -19.63 -1.33
CA THR A 59 -2.34 -19.92 -1.71
C THR A 59 -3.26 -20.02 -0.50
N ALA A 60 -4.49 -19.55 -0.67
CA ALA A 60 -5.57 -19.73 0.28
C ALA A 60 -6.04 -21.20 0.31
N PRO A 61 -6.83 -21.63 1.31
CA PRO A 61 -7.28 -23.02 1.44
C PRO A 61 -8.07 -23.56 0.23
N ASP A 62 -8.65 -22.67 -0.58
CA ASP A 62 -9.36 -23.00 -1.82
C ASP A 62 -8.42 -23.12 -3.06
N GLY A 63 -7.11 -22.94 -2.86
CA GLY A 63 -6.09 -22.98 -3.89
C GLY A 63 -5.90 -21.67 -4.67
N THR A 64 -6.64 -20.62 -4.35
CA THR A 64 -6.46 -19.32 -5.01
C THR A 64 -5.23 -18.59 -4.49
N PRO A 65 -4.49 -17.84 -5.34
CA PRO A 65 -3.38 -17.01 -4.86
C PRO A 65 -3.87 -15.96 -3.85
N VAL A 66 -3.09 -15.74 -2.80
CA VAL A 66 -3.36 -14.71 -1.78
C VAL A 66 -3.02 -13.32 -2.31
N PHE A 67 -1.91 -13.21 -3.02
CA PHE A 67 -1.38 -11.95 -3.55
C PHE A 67 -1.40 -11.97 -5.08
N SER A 68 -1.69 -10.84 -5.70
CA SER A 68 -1.48 -10.65 -7.14
C SER A 68 -0.03 -10.30 -7.44
N GLU A 69 0.61 -9.58 -6.53
CA GLU A 69 2.00 -9.18 -6.66
C GLU A 69 2.69 -9.20 -5.30
N VAL A 70 3.95 -9.60 -5.30
CA VAL A 70 4.83 -9.54 -4.14
C VAL A 70 6.21 -9.15 -4.65
N GLY A 71 6.83 -8.16 -4.02
CA GLY A 71 8.12 -7.68 -4.48
C GLY A 71 8.81 -6.70 -3.54
N PRO A 72 10.06 -6.37 -3.86
CA PRO A 72 10.82 -5.37 -3.14
C PRO A 72 10.22 -3.97 -3.34
N ARG A 73 10.26 -3.12 -2.30
CA ARG A 73 9.74 -1.73 -2.34
C ARG A 73 10.22 -0.87 -3.50
N GLU A 74 11.44 -1.11 -3.99
CA GLU A 74 12.03 -0.32 -5.06
C GLU A 74 11.35 -0.56 -6.42
N GLU A 75 10.54 -1.62 -6.54
CA GLU A 75 9.66 -1.84 -7.70
C GLU A 75 8.38 -1.00 -7.65
N TYR A 76 7.98 -0.48 -6.47
CA TYR A 76 6.69 0.18 -6.25
C TYR A 76 6.79 1.65 -5.86
N PHE A 77 7.86 2.01 -5.17
CA PHE A 77 8.04 3.33 -4.59
C PHE A 77 9.39 3.93 -5.00
N GLU A 78 9.40 5.26 -5.08
CA GLU A 78 10.60 6.05 -5.32
C GLU A 78 10.61 7.29 -4.43
N GLY A 79 11.77 7.95 -4.35
CA GLY A 79 11.93 9.21 -3.62
C GLY A 79 12.55 9.07 -2.24
N PRO A 80 12.63 10.18 -1.49
CA PRO A 80 13.48 10.29 -0.30
C PRO A 80 12.99 9.51 0.92
N TYR A 81 11.77 8.97 0.88
CA TYR A 81 11.16 8.21 1.97
C TYR A 81 11.11 6.70 1.70
N LEU A 82 11.85 6.22 0.70
CA LEU A 82 11.85 4.81 0.32
C LEU A 82 12.22 3.89 1.49
N ASP A 83 13.18 4.30 2.33
CA ASP A 83 13.63 3.53 3.48
C ASP A 83 12.56 3.37 4.58
N ASP A 84 11.56 4.26 4.62
CA ASP A 84 10.43 4.23 5.57
C ASP A 84 9.35 3.23 5.15
N ALA A 85 9.28 2.86 3.87
CA ALA A 85 8.37 1.87 3.34
C ALA A 85 8.66 0.46 3.91
N VAL A 86 7.72 -0.46 3.73
CA VAL A 86 7.94 -1.90 3.98
C VAL A 86 9.08 -2.43 3.11
N ASP A 87 9.75 -3.51 3.51
CA ASP A 87 10.83 -4.09 2.70
C ASP A 87 10.29 -5.02 1.61
N VAL A 88 9.17 -5.70 1.89
CA VAL A 88 8.47 -6.56 0.94
C VAL A 88 7.02 -6.09 0.86
N LEU A 89 6.58 -5.65 -0.31
CA LEU A 89 5.17 -5.38 -0.57
C LEU A 89 4.44 -6.68 -0.90
N THR A 90 3.20 -6.75 -0.47
CA THR A 90 2.29 -7.87 -0.69
C THR A 90 0.92 -7.34 -1.13
N VAL A 91 0.75 -7.13 -2.43
CA VAL A 91 -0.50 -6.59 -3.01
C VAL A 91 -1.57 -7.70 -2.97
N PRO A 92 -2.63 -7.57 -2.13
CA PRO A 92 -3.62 -8.62 -2.00
C PRO A 92 -4.38 -8.81 -3.32
N ARG A 93 -4.60 -10.06 -3.71
CA ARG A 93 -5.30 -10.38 -4.96
C ARG A 93 -6.66 -9.70 -4.99
N ASP A 94 -6.88 -8.87 -6.01
CA ASP A 94 -8.10 -8.08 -6.24
C ASP A 94 -8.53 -7.22 -5.03
N PHE A 95 -7.67 -7.05 -4.02
CA PHE A 95 -8.01 -6.54 -2.69
C PHE A 95 -9.19 -7.28 -2.01
N ASP A 96 -9.40 -8.55 -2.33
CA ASP A 96 -10.43 -9.42 -1.73
C ASP A 96 -9.92 -10.17 -0.50
N VAL A 97 -8.60 -10.24 -0.31
CA VAL A 97 -7.98 -10.82 0.88
C VAL A 97 -7.62 -9.72 1.86
N MET A 98 -8.22 -9.75 3.05
CA MET A 98 -7.85 -8.83 4.12
C MET A 98 -6.71 -9.41 4.96
N LEU A 99 -5.61 -8.66 5.03
CA LEU A 99 -4.46 -9.00 5.86
C LEU A 99 -4.72 -8.65 7.33
N SER A 100 -4.06 -9.38 8.23
CA SER A 100 -4.13 -9.17 9.67
C SER A 100 -2.73 -9.04 10.25
N ALA A 101 -2.52 -7.98 11.03
CA ALA A 101 -1.32 -7.83 11.86
C ALA A 101 -1.48 -8.52 13.24
N GLN A 102 -2.54 -9.30 13.43
CA GLN A 102 -2.77 -10.10 14.62
C GLN A 102 -2.47 -11.56 14.29
N LEU A 103 -1.79 -12.24 15.22
CA LEU A 103 -1.62 -13.68 15.14
C LEU A 103 -2.93 -14.34 15.57
N HIS A 104 -3.29 -15.40 14.85
CA HIS A 104 -4.41 -16.27 15.15
C HIS A 104 -3.88 -17.70 15.13
N ASP A 105 -4.61 -18.64 15.76
CA ASP A 105 -4.23 -20.06 15.75
C ASP A 105 -4.17 -20.62 14.31
N GLU A 106 -5.03 -20.10 13.43
CA GLU A 106 -5.10 -20.47 12.00
C GLU A 106 -4.72 -19.28 11.11
N PRO A 107 -3.93 -19.49 10.04
CA PRO A 107 -3.49 -18.41 9.16
C PRO A 107 -4.63 -17.81 8.31
N PHE A 108 -5.71 -18.59 8.08
CA PHE A 108 -6.87 -18.16 7.32
C PHE A 108 -8.14 -18.23 8.17
N ALA A 109 -8.85 -17.11 8.29
CA ALA A 109 -10.14 -17.09 8.96
C ALA A 109 -11.21 -17.80 8.09
N ALA A 110 -11.99 -18.69 8.71
CA ALA A 110 -13.08 -19.40 8.04
C ALA A 110 -14.23 -18.48 7.57
N THR A 111 -14.31 -17.26 8.11
CA THR A 111 -15.30 -16.26 7.71
C THR A 111 -14.61 -14.91 7.54
N PRO A 112 -14.88 -14.17 6.45
CA PRO A 112 -14.36 -12.83 6.28
C PRO A 112 -14.76 -11.95 7.46
N MET A 113 -13.78 -11.37 8.15
CA MET A 113 -14.03 -10.45 9.25
C MET A 113 -14.73 -9.17 8.76
N GLU A 114 -14.39 -8.72 7.55
CA GLU A 114 -15.00 -7.58 6.86
C GLU A 114 -15.31 -8.02 5.42
N PRO A 115 -16.59 -8.20 5.05
CA PRO A 115 -16.95 -8.69 3.71
C PRO A 115 -16.79 -7.62 2.61
N TRP A 116 -16.53 -6.37 3.00
CA TRP A 116 -16.34 -5.24 2.10
C TRP A 116 -14.98 -4.62 2.41
N ASN A 117 -14.14 -4.47 1.38
CA ASN A 117 -12.81 -3.92 1.51
C ASN A 117 -12.59 -2.79 0.49
N HIS A 118 -11.56 -1.97 0.72
CA HIS A 118 -11.12 -0.96 -0.23
C HIS A 118 -10.67 -1.61 -1.55
N LYS A 119 -10.91 -0.92 -2.67
CA LYS A 119 -10.52 -1.33 -4.03
C LYS A 119 -9.58 -0.28 -4.62
N LEU A 120 -8.80 -0.68 -5.62
CA LEU A 120 -7.92 0.23 -6.37
C LEU A 120 -8.73 1.29 -7.13
N ASP A 121 -9.81 0.84 -7.78
CA ASP A 121 -10.63 1.72 -8.60
C ASP A 121 -11.57 2.56 -7.74
N GLY A 122 -11.48 3.88 -7.91
CA GLY A 122 -12.36 4.87 -7.29
C GLY A 122 -13.37 5.45 -8.28
N ILE A 123 -14.15 6.41 -7.80
CA ILE A 123 -15.07 7.20 -8.63
C ILE A 123 -14.65 8.67 -8.52
N VAL A 124 -14.53 9.33 -9.66
CA VAL A 124 -14.33 10.79 -9.75
C VAL A 124 -15.48 11.42 -10.54
N ALA A 125 -15.92 12.59 -10.11
CA ALA A 125 -16.96 13.36 -10.77
C ALA A 125 -16.72 14.85 -10.57
N LEU A 126 -16.99 15.63 -11.61
CA LEU A 126 -16.83 17.08 -11.61
C LEU A 126 -18.11 17.74 -12.11
N SER A 127 -18.45 18.90 -11.56
CA SER A 127 -19.61 19.69 -12.00
C SER A 127 -19.40 21.16 -11.66
N GLY A 128 -19.69 22.05 -12.61
CA GLY A 128 -19.56 23.49 -12.41
C GLY A 128 -19.48 24.26 -13.72
N ALA A 129 -19.50 25.60 -13.62
CA ALA A 129 -19.49 26.49 -14.78
C ALA A 129 -18.18 26.48 -15.60
N GLY A 130 -17.10 25.92 -15.05
CA GLY A 130 -15.79 25.75 -15.70
C GLY A 130 -15.42 24.29 -15.94
N VAL A 131 -16.40 23.38 -15.99
CA VAL A 131 -16.17 21.96 -16.25
C VAL A 131 -16.65 21.62 -17.66
N ASP A 132 -15.75 21.18 -18.52
CA ASP A 132 -16.10 20.61 -19.83
C ASP A 132 -16.65 19.19 -19.66
N ALA A 133 -17.97 19.06 -19.68
CA ALA A 133 -18.66 17.78 -19.57
C ALA A 133 -18.43 16.83 -20.77
N SER A 134 -17.82 17.31 -21.86
CA SER A 134 -17.45 16.48 -23.01
C SER A 134 -16.05 15.87 -22.90
N ALA A 135 -15.22 16.34 -21.97
CA ALA A 135 -13.88 15.83 -21.75
C ALA A 135 -13.89 14.45 -21.06
N SER A 136 -12.93 13.61 -21.44
CA SER A 136 -12.77 12.26 -20.90
C SER A 136 -12.17 12.29 -19.48
N LEU A 137 -12.63 11.36 -18.65
CA LEU A 137 -12.04 11.04 -17.34
C LEU A 137 -11.43 9.62 -17.31
N ALA A 138 -11.26 8.98 -18.47
CA ALA A 138 -10.83 7.59 -18.56
C ALA A 138 -9.43 7.34 -17.96
N ASP A 139 -8.54 8.33 -18.04
CA ASP A 139 -7.16 8.26 -17.55
C ASP A 139 -6.97 8.98 -16.20
N ALA A 140 -8.07 9.26 -15.48
CA ALA A 140 -8.00 9.98 -14.22
C ALA A 140 -7.22 9.19 -13.16
N HIS A 141 -6.26 9.84 -12.51
CA HIS A 141 -5.50 9.27 -11.41
C HIS A 141 -5.81 9.99 -10.09
N LEU A 142 -5.67 9.30 -8.96
CA LEU A 142 -5.90 9.90 -7.63
C LEU A 142 -5.02 11.13 -7.40
N TYR A 143 -3.80 11.13 -7.93
CA TYR A 143 -2.85 12.24 -7.81
C TYR A 143 -3.33 13.52 -8.52
N ASP A 144 -4.21 13.41 -9.51
CA ASP A 144 -4.71 14.55 -10.30
C ASP A 144 -5.73 15.39 -9.53
N VAL A 145 -6.29 14.86 -8.43
CA VAL A 145 -7.35 15.55 -7.67
C VAL A 145 -6.87 16.89 -7.12
N ALA A 146 -5.69 16.93 -6.52
CA ALA A 146 -5.18 18.14 -5.87
C ALA A 146 -4.88 19.26 -6.88
N SER A 147 -4.15 18.94 -7.95
CA SER A 147 -3.87 19.85 -9.07
C SER A 147 -5.15 20.34 -9.75
N THR A 148 -6.14 19.46 -9.93
CA THR A 148 -7.45 19.84 -10.46
C THR A 148 -8.15 20.87 -9.58
N VAL A 149 -8.22 20.63 -8.26
CA VAL A 149 -8.85 21.57 -7.33
C VAL A 149 -8.15 22.93 -7.36
N LEU A 150 -6.81 22.96 -7.37
CA LEU A 150 -6.04 24.21 -7.48
C LEU A 150 -6.36 24.96 -8.78
N SER A 151 -6.40 24.25 -9.90
CA SER A 151 -6.75 24.82 -11.20
C SER A 151 -8.16 25.40 -11.24
N THR A 152 -9.16 24.76 -10.61
CA THR A 152 -10.51 25.34 -10.51
C THR A 152 -10.56 26.67 -9.73
N LEU A 153 -9.55 26.92 -8.89
CA LEU A 153 -9.40 28.15 -8.11
C LEU A 153 -8.48 29.17 -8.80
N GLY A 154 -7.93 28.86 -9.99
CA GLY A 154 -6.95 29.68 -10.68
C GLY A 154 -5.61 29.79 -9.94
N VAL A 155 -5.26 28.76 -9.15
CA VAL A 155 -4.03 28.70 -8.36
C VAL A 155 -3.05 27.75 -9.04
N ALA A 156 -1.82 28.21 -9.28
CA ALA A 156 -0.76 27.36 -9.81
C ALA A 156 -0.39 26.25 -8.82
N TYR A 157 -0.13 25.04 -9.33
CA TYR A 157 0.23 23.89 -8.50
C TYR A 157 1.76 23.65 -8.51
N PRO A 158 2.37 23.18 -7.41
CA PRO A 158 3.81 22.94 -7.39
C PRO A 158 4.25 21.90 -8.42
N GLU A 159 5.38 22.13 -9.11
CA GLU A 159 6.01 21.14 -10.02
C GLU A 159 6.34 19.81 -9.34
N THR A 160 6.42 19.80 -7.99
CA THR A 160 6.65 18.58 -7.20
C THR A 160 5.40 17.70 -7.07
N MET A 161 4.21 18.16 -7.47
CA MET A 161 3.02 17.31 -7.51
C MET A 161 3.13 16.33 -8.69
N ALA A 162 2.88 15.04 -8.41
CA ALA A 162 2.93 14.01 -9.44
C ALA A 162 1.73 14.06 -10.41
N GLY A 163 0.56 14.52 -9.94
CA GLY A 163 -0.65 14.64 -10.74
C GLY A 163 -0.71 15.93 -11.56
N ARG A 164 -1.55 15.93 -12.58
CA ARG A 164 -1.87 17.10 -13.41
C ARG A 164 -3.36 17.42 -13.31
N PRO A 165 -3.83 18.62 -13.68
CA PRO A 165 -5.26 18.89 -13.71
C PRO A 165 -5.98 17.93 -14.65
N LEU A 166 -7.12 17.40 -14.23
CA LEU A 166 -7.97 16.55 -15.05
C LEU A 166 -8.49 17.34 -16.25
N ALA A 167 -8.58 16.66 -17.40
CA ALA A 167 -8.94 17.26 -18.68
C ALA A 167 -10.21 18.15 -18.68
N PRO A 168 -11.27 17.88 -17.87
CA PRO A 168 -12.44 18.75 -17.82
C PRO A 168 -12.21 20.16 -17.25
N VAL A 169 -11.03 20.48 -16.70
CA VAL A 169 -10.73 21.78 -16.06
C VAL A 169 -9.56 22.46 -16.77
N ASP A 170 -9.66 23.78 -16.95
CA ASP A 170 -8.57 24.60 -17.50
C ASP A 170 -7.33 24.55 -16.58
N ASP A 171 -6.17 24.30 -17.17
CA ASP A 171 -4.91 24.23 -16.43
C ASP A 171 -4.42 25.62 -16.00
N ALA A 172 -4.31 25.86 -14.69
CA ALA A 172 -3.78 27.10 -14.13
C ALA A 172 -2.24 27.20 -14.21
N GLY A 173 -1.57 26.11 -14.62
CA GLY A 173 -0.12 26.00 -14.72
C GLY A 173 0.58 25.64 -13.40
N SER A 174 1.89 25.41 -13.50
CA SER A 174 2.78 25.15 -12.38
C SER A 174 3.73 26.31 -12.09
#